data_AF-A0A976QKV3-F1
#
_entry.id   AF-A0A976QKV3-F1
#
_cell.length_a   1.000
_cell.length_b   1.000
_cell.length_c   1.000
_cell.angle_alpha   90.00
_cell.angle_beta   90.00
_cell.angle_gamma   90.00
#
_symmetry.space_group_name_H-M   'P 1'
#
loop_
_entity.id
_entity.type
_entity.pdbx_description
1 polymer ?
#
loop_
_entity_poly.entity_id
_entity_poly.type
_entity_poly.pdbx_seq_one_letter_code
_entity_poly.pdbx_strand_id
1 'polypeptide(L)' 'IIDARRFRTQERNRQDAITKLVELIRTAAVKPKPRRKTRPSLASKKRRVEIKRRHSTIKRLRRSVTHPED' A
#
# COMPACT_ATOMS: atom_id res chain seq x y z
N ILE A 1 23.33 4.54 22.34
CA ILE A 1 24.75 4.82 22.62
C ILE A 1 25.58 4.07 21.58
N ILE A 2 26.53 4.73 20.90
CA ILE A 2 27.42 4.09 19.90
C ILE A 2 28.70 3.67 20.60
N ASP A 3 29.05 2.40 20.49
CA ASP A 3 30.30 1.84 21.02
C ASP A 3 31.27 1.51 19.87
N ALA A 4 32.54 1.89 20.05
CA ALA A 4 33.61 1.72 19.07
C ALA A 4 34.90 1.25 19.75
N ARG A 5 35.09 -0.08 19.75
CA ARG A 5 36.25 -0.79 20.35
C ARG A 5 36.94 -1.72 19.35
N ARG A 6 36.80 -1.43 18.05
CA ARG A 6 37.24 -2.31 16.96
C ARG A 6 38.74 -2.24 16.71
N PHE A 7 39.36 -1.08 16.94
CA PHE A 7 40.75 -0.82 16.64
C PHE A 7 41.56 -0.65 17.93
N ARG A 8 42.88 -0.87 17.81
CA ARG A 8 43.82 -0.69 18.93
C ARG A 8 44.01 0.77 19.33
N THR A 9 43.89 1.71 18.38
CA THR A 9 44.11 3.14 18.64
C THR A 9 42.79 3.89 18.84
N GLN A 10 42.81 4.84 19.79
CA GLN A 10 41.64 5.66 20.11
C GLN A 10 41.19 6.49 18.90
N GLU A 11 42.13 7.02 18.12
CA GLU A 11 41.81 7.86 16.96
C GLU A 11 41.03 7.08 15.89
N ARG A 12 41.42 5.83 15.62
CA ARG A 12 40.68 4.95 14.70
C ARG A 12 39.30 4.59 15.25
N ASN A 13 39.19 4.35 16.56
CA ASN A 13 37.90 4.10 17.20
C ASN A 13 36.98 5.34 17.16
N ARG A 14 37.53 6.55 17.32
CA ARG A 14 36.79 7.80 17.19
C ARG A 14 36.27 7.97 15.76
N GLN A 15 37.11 7.72 14.75
CA GLN A 15 36.71 7.80 13.35
C GLN A 15 35.62 6.77 12.99
N ASP A 16 35.72 5.55 13.52
CA ASP A 16 34.71 4.50 13.37
C ASP A 16 33.36 4.92 13.98
N ALA A 17 33.37 5.46 15.19
CA ALA A 17 32.18 5.96 15.87
C ALA A 17 31.50 7.08 15.07
N ILE A 18 32.28 8.04 14.57
CA ILE A 18 31.78 9.15 13.74
C ILE A 18 31.15 8.60 12.45
N THR A 19 31.82 7.67 11.79
CA THR A 19 31.33 7.07 10.54
C THR A 19 29.99 6.36 10.75
N LYS A 20 29.88 5.56 11.81
CA LYS A 20 28.63 4.89 12.21
C LYS A 20 27.52 5.89 12.53
N LEU A 21 27.83 6.96 13.26
CA LEU A 21 26.86 8.00 13.59
C LEU A 21 26.32 8.66 12.32
N VAL A 22 27.22 9.02 11.40
CA VAL A 22 26.85 9.65 10.13
C VAL A 22 25.97 8.72 9.29
N GLU A 23 26.29 7.43 9.24
CA GLU A 23 25.47 6.43 8.53
C GLU A 23 24.07 6.27 9.14
N LEU A 24 23.98 6.22 10.47
CA LEU A 24 22.69 6.18 11.18
C LEU A 24 21.84 7.43 10.90
N ILE A 25 22.46 8.60 10.89
CA ILE A 25 21.75 9.85 10.56
C ILE A 25 21.30 9.83 9.09
N ARG A 26 22.17 9.41 8.17
CA ARG A 26 21.84 9.34 6.74
C ARG A 26 20.67 8.39 6.47
N THR A 27 20.67 7.22 7.10
CA THR A 27 19.57 6.24 6.96
C THR A 27 18.27 6.77 7.57
N ALA A 28 18.32 7.39 8.74
CA ALA A 28 17.15 8.01 9.37
C ALA A 28 16.61 9.22 8.58
N ALA A 29 17.47 9.95 7.87
CA ALA A 29 17.09 11.09 7.05
C ALA A 29 16.37 10.68 5.74
N VAL A 30 16.38 9.40 5.37
CA VAL A 30 15.66 8.92 4.18
C VAL A 30 14.16 9.01 4.42
N LYS A 31 13.53 10.01 3.82
CA LYS A 31 12.08 10.18 3.87
C LYS A 31 11.39 9.05 3.10
N PRO A 32 10.38 8.37 3.69
CA PRO A 32 9.60 7.38 2.95
C PRO A 32 8.86 8.03 1.78
N LYS A 33 8.85 7.35 0.63
CA LYS A 33 8.13 7.82 -0.56
C LYS A 33 6.64 7.92 -0.25
N PRO A 34 5.98 9.06 -0.51
CA PRO A 34 4.57 9.21 -0.20
C PRO A 34 3.74 8.21 -1.01
N ARG A 35 2.95 7.39 -0.32
CA ARG A 35 2.03 6.46 -0.97
C ARG A 35 0.88 7.23 -1.60
N ARG A 36 0.69 7.08 -2.91
CA ARG A 36 -0.53 7.52 -3.60
C ARG A 36 -1.58 6.42 -3.53
N LYS A 37 -2.80 6.75 -3.09
CA LYS A 37 -3.90 5.77 -3.04
C LYS A 37 -4.19 5.28 -4.46
N THR A 38 -4.30 3.96 -4.62
CA THR A 38 -4.69 3.37 -5.90
C THR A 38 -6.19 3.50 -6.09
N ARG A 39 -6.62 3.61 -7.35
CA ARG A 39 -8.04 3.56 -7.74
C ARG A 39 -8.43 2.10 -8.02
N PRO A 40 -9.71 1.71 -7.89
CA PRO A 40 -10.16 0.37 -8.29
C PRO A 40 -9.77 0.07 -9.74
N SER A 41 -9.35 -1.17 -10.00
CA SER A 41 -8.94 -1.60 -11.34
C SER A 41 -10.11 -1.54 -12.33
N LEU A 42 -9.79 -1.41 -13.61
CA LEU A 42 -10.78 -1.43 -14.69
C LEU A 42 -11.62 -2.73 -14.64
N ALA A 43 -10.96 -3.87 -14.38
CA ALA A 43 -11.63 -5.16 -14.22
C ALA A 43 -12.64 -5.16 -13.05
N SER A 44 -12.26 -4.58 -11.90
CA SER A 44 -13.17 -4.45 -10.74
C SER A 44 -14.40 -3.60 -11.09
N LYS A 45 -14.19 -2.47 -11.78
CA LYS A 45 -15.30 -1.60 -12.23
C LYS A 45 -16.24 -2.32 -13.20
N LYS A 46 -15.69 -3.07 -14.17
CA LYS A 46 -16.47 -3.87 -15.13
C LYS A 46 -17.32 -4.93 -14.42
N ARG A 47 -16.70 -5.76 -13.57
CA ARG A 47 -17.41 -6.79 -12.79
C ARG A 47 -18.54 -6.21 -11.94
N ARG A 48 -18.32 -5.07 -11.28
CA ARG A 48 -19.37 -4.40 -10.48
C ARG A 48 -20.60 -4.06 -11.33
N VAL A 49 -20.40 -3.49 -12.52
CA VAL A 49 -21.51 -3.12 -13.41
C VAL A 49 -22.22 -4.37 -13.95
N GLU A 50 -21.47 -5.40 -14.32
CA GLU A 50 -22.01 -6.68 -14.77
C GLU A 50 -22.87 -7.35 -13.69
N ILE A 51 -22.38 -7.41 -12.45
CA ILE A 51 -23.15 -7.92 -11.30
C ILE A 51 -24.45 -7.12 -11.13
N LYS A 52 -24.38 -5.79 -11.21
CA LYS A 52 -25.59 -4.94 -11.13
C LYS A 52 -26.59 -5.29 -12.23
N ARG A 53 -26.14 -5.47 -13.47
CA ARG A 53 -27.00 -5.86 -14.61
C ARG A 53 -27.62 -7.24 -14.41
N ARG A 54 -26.81 -8.22 -13.99
CA ARG A 54 -27.29 -9.59 -13.69
C ARG A 54 -28.40 -9.56 -12.64
N HIS A 55 -28.20 -8.83 -11.54
CA HIS A 55 -29.23 -8.68 -10.51
C HIS A 55 -30.50 -8.00 -11.02
N SER A 56 -30.40 -6.96 -11.85
CA SER A 56 -31.59 -6.33 -12.43
C SER A 56 -32.38 -7.31 -13.31
N THR A 57 -31.70 -8.13 -14.11
CA THR A 57 -32.35 -9.15 -14.94
C THR A 57 -33.06 -10.18 -14.08
N ILE A 58 -32.38 -10.71 -13.04
CA ILE A 58 -32.98 -11.65 -12.10
C ILE A 58 -34.22 -11.06 -11.43
N LYS A 59 -34.16 -9.80 -10.97
CA LYS A 59 -35.31 -9.12 -10.35
C LYS A 59 -36.47 -8.91 -11.32
N ARG A 60 -36.19 -8.60 -12.58
CA ARG A 60 -37.22 -8.46 -13.62
C ARG A 60 -37.92 -9.79 -13.87
N LEU A 61 -37.17 -10.88 -13.98
CA LEU A 61 -37.72 -12.23 -14.17
C LEU A 61 -38.55 -12.71 -12.97
N ARG A 62 -38.28 -12.22 -11.76
CA ARG A 62 -39.06 -12.54 -10.56
C ARG A 62 -40.38 -11.78 -10.45
N ARG A 63 -40.56 -10.67 -11.18
CA ARG A 63 -41.88 -10.01 -11.20
C ARG A 63 -42.85 -10.96 -11.88
N SER A 64 -43.98 -11.24 -11.23
CA SER A 64 -45.09 -11.92 -11.88
C SER A 64 -45.46 -11.14 -13.14
N VAL A 65 -45.65 -11.85 -14.25
CA VAL A 65 -46.19 -11.26 -15.48
C VAL A 65 -47.66 -11.00 -15.17
N THR A 66 -48.00 -9.79 -14.72
CA THR A 66 -49.40 -9.33 -14.73
C THR A 66 -49.88 -9.46 -16.17
N HIS A 67 -50.76 -10.42 -16.43
CA HIS A 67 -51.41 -10.56 -17.71
C HIS A 67 -52.36 -9.36 -17.87
N PRO A 68 -52.41 -8.69 -19.03
CA PRO A 68 -53.33 -7.57 -19.26
C PRO A 68 -54.81 -7.97 -19.37
N GLU A 69 -55.20 -9.18 -18.95
CA GLU A 69 -56.52 -9.78 -19.22
C GLU A 69 -57.17 -10.39 -17.95
N ASP A 70 -56.75 -9.95 -16.75
CA ASP A 70 -57.52 -10.09 -15.50
C ASP A 70 -58.14 -8.73 -15.11
#